data_AF-A0A5S4T5Z3-F1
#
_entry.id   AF-A0A5S4T5Z3-F1
#
_cell.length_a   1.000
_cell.length_b   1.000
_cell.length_c   1.000
_cell.angle_alpha   90.00
_cell.angle_beta   90.00
_cell.angle_gamma   90.00
#
_symmetry.space_group_name_H-M   'P 1'
#
loop_
_entity.id
_entity.type
_entity.pdbx_description
1 polymer ?
#
loop_
_entity_poly.entity_id
_entity_poly.type
_entity_poly.pdbx_seq_one_letter_code
_entity_poly.pdbx_strand_id
1 'polypeptide(L)'
;AGLQLHAHAIGDRAVRATLDAYEAARVANGTRDSRHQITHLELIDPADIPRFKALGVLANIQALWAYPDPYIVNLTEPKIGPERSQQLYPFGALKQAGALLVGSSDWSVSSMNPLEAIQIAVTRQDIAD
;
A
#
# COMPACT_ATOMS: atom_id res chain seq x y z
N ALA A 1 -7.81 -19.23 16.61
CA ALA A 1 -8.77 -18.14 16.30
C ALA A 1 -8.64 -17.75 14.82
N GLY A 2 -9.75 -17.46 14.14
CA GLY A 2 -9.79 -17.16 12.70
C GLY A 2 -9.73 -15.66 12.35
N LEU A 3 -9.00 -14.86 13.13
CA LEU A 3 -8.92 -13.41 12.93
C LEU A 3 -8.03 -13.04 11.73
N GLN A 4 -8.36 -11.92 11.11
CA GLN A 4 -7.55 -11.24 10.10
C GLN A 4 -6.64 -10.21 10.79
N LEU A 5 -5.38 -10.17 10.39
CA LEU A 5 -4.43 -9.15 10.83
C LEU A 5 -4.44 -7.98 9.84
N HIS A 6 -4.40 -6.77 10.38
CA HIS A 6 -4.27 -5.52 9.63
C HIS A 6 -3.04 -4.79 10.15
N ALA A 7 -2.01 -4.68 9.32
CA ALA A 7 -0.74 -4.06 9.67
C ALA A 7 -0.55 -2.72 8.98
N HIS A 8 -0.15 -1.70 9.74
CA HIS A 8 0.26 -0.40 9.22
C HIS A 8 1.70 -0.45 8.71
N ALA A 9 1.95 -0.14 7.44
CA ALA A 9 3.30 -0.02 6.90
C ALA A 9 3.38 1.00 5.75
N ILE A 10 4.16 2.06 5.96
CA ILE A 10 4.37 3.13 4.99
C ILE A 10 5.65 2.91 4.18
N GLY A 11 6.79 2.68 4.85
CA GLY A 11 8.08 2.50 4.19
C GLY A 11 8.35 1.07 3.73
N ASP A 12 9.18 0.93 2.70
CA ASP A 12 9.64 -0.32 2.08
C ASP A 12 10.13 -1.36 3.10
N ARG A 13 10.97 -0.98 4.06
CA ARG A 13 11.46 -1.89 5.10
C ARG A 13 10.35 -2.39 6.03
N ALA A 14 9.36 -1.55 6.33
CA ALA A 14 8.22 -1.95 7.17
C ALA A 14 7.30 -2.92 6.41
N VAL A 15 7.10 -2.70 5.11
CA VAL A 15 6.38 -3.62 4.24
C VAL A 15 7.09 -4.97 4.19
N ARG A 16 8.40 -4.97 3.94
CA ARG A 16 9.23 -6.19 3.92
C ARG A 16 9.11 -6.97 5.22
N ALA A 17 9.32 -6.31 6.36
CA ALA A 17 9.25 -6.95 7.67
C ALA A 17 7.87 -7.56 7.95
N THR A 18 6.80 -6.91 7.49
CA THR A 18 5.43 -7.41 7.63
C THR A 18 5.17 -8.64 6.75
N LEU A 19 5.63 -8.62 5.51
CA LEU A 19 5.54 -9.77 4.60
C LEU A 19 6.36 -10.97 5.13
N ASP A 20 7.56 -10.72 5.67
CA ASP A 20 8.40 -11.74 6.31
C ASP A 20 7.67 -12.37 7.51
N ALA A 21 6.98 -11.56 8.33
CA ALA A 21 6.19 -12.06 9.45
C ALA A 21 5.00 -12.91 9.00
N TYR A 22 4.30 -12.51 7.94
CA TYR A 22 3.20 -13.31 7.37
C TYR A 22 3.69 -14.61 6.73
N GLU A 23 4.83 -14.59 6.06
CA GLU A 23 5.47 -15.76 5.50
C GLU A 23 5.89 -16.75 6.60
N ALA A 24 6.56 -16.26 7.65
CA ALA A 24 6.93 -17.07 8.81
C ALA A 24 5.69 -17.66 9.50
N ALA A 25 4.63 -16.88 9.66
CA ALA A 25 3.36 -17.36 10.22
C ALA A 25 2.71 -18.44 9.34
N ARG A 26 2.80 -18.33 8.01
CA ARG A 26 2.32 -19.36 7.08
C ARG A 26 3.13 -20.64 7.18
N VAL A 27 4.46 -20.55 7.30
CA VAL A 27 5.34 -21.71 7.51
C VAL A 27 5.00 -22.42 8.82
N ALA A 28 4.82 -21.67 9.90
CA ALA A 28 4.55 -22.24 11.23
C ALA A 28 3.13 -22.83 11.38
N ASN A 29 2.13 -22.23 10.73
CA ASN A 29 0.71 -22.57 10.96
C ASN A 29 0.01 -23.23 9.76
N GLY A 30 0.70 -23.36 8.62
CA GLY A 30 0.12 -23.83 7.37
C GLY A 30 -0.59 -22.76 6.54
N THR A 31 -0.83 -23.07 5.27
CA THR A 31 -1.54 -22.18 4.34
C THR A 31 -3.04 -22.17 4.62
N ARG A 32 -3.62 -20.97 4.70
CA ARG A 32 -5.07 -20.74 4.84
C ARG A 32 -5.46 -19.45 4.12
N ASP A 33 -6.75 -19.27 3.83
CA ASP A 33 -7.30 -18.00 3.33
C ASP A 33 -7.33 -16.96 4.48
N SER A 34 -6.16 -16.44 4.83
CA SER A 34 -5.98 -15.55 6.00
C SER A 34 -6.39 -14.11 5.71
N ARG A 35 -6.28 -13.68 4.44
CA ARG A 35 -6.56 -12.32 3.95
C ARG A 35 -6.01 -11.24 4.89
N HIS A 36 -4.81 -11.46 5.41
CA HIS A 36 -4.10 -10.45 6.17
C HIS A 36 -3.82 -9.26 5.26
N GLN A 37 -3.81 -8.06 5.84
CA GLN A 37 -3.75 -6.82 5.08
C GLN A 37 -2.58 -5.98 5.54
N ILE A 38 -1.95 -5.31 4.59
CA ILE A 38 -0.99 -4.23 4.86
C ILE A 38 -1.60 -2.95 4.32
N THR A 39 -1.65 -1.90 5.14
CA THR A 39 -2.22 -0.58 4.77
C THR A 39 -1.16 0.48 4.55
N HIS A 40 -1.52 1.50 3.78
CA HIS A 40 -0.73 2.64 3.29
C HIS A 40 0.13 2.32 2.11
N LEU A 41 1.15 1.48 2.28
CA LEU A 41 1.97 1.00 1.16
C LEU A 41 2.51 2.16 0.31
N GLU A 42 2.89 3.26 0.97
CA GLU A 42 3.40 4.47 0.32
C GLU A 42 4.66 4.15 -0.48
N LEU A 43 5.57 3.34 0.07
CA LEU A 43 6.74 2.82 -0.62
C LEU A 43 6.86 1.31 -0.43
N ILE A 44 7.11 0.59 -1.52
CA ILE A 44 7.35 -0.85 -1.54
C ILE A 44 8.63 -1.10 -2.32
N ASP A 45 9.53 -1.93 -1.78
CA ASP A 45 10.66 -2.43 -2.56
C ASP A 45 10.13 -3.26 -3.75
N PRO A 46 10.57 -3.02 -4.99
CA PRO A 46 10.08 -3.76 -6.16
C PRO A 46 10.15 -5.29 -6.03
N ALA A 47 11.13 -5.82 -5.28
CA ALA A 47 11.26 -7.26 -5.02
C ALA A 47 10.14 -7.82 -4.12
N ASP A 48 9.47 -6.98 -3.34
CA ASP A 48 8.39 -7.39 -2.45
C ASP A 48 6.99 -7.32 -3.11
N ILE A 49 6.85 -6.63 -4.25
CA ILE A 49 5.56 -6.47 -4.96
C ILE A 49 4.93 -7.85 -5.31
N PRO A 50 5.64 -8.83 -5.90
CA PRO A 50 5.05 -10.13 -6.22
C PRO A 50 4.64 -10.94 -4.98
N ARG A 51 5.21 -10.64 -3.81
CA ARG A 51 4.96 -11.38 -2.57
C ARG A 51 3.52 -11.21 -2.07
N PHE A 52 2.86 -10.10 -2.37
CA PHE A 52 1.44 -9.89 -2.02
C PHE A 52 0.56 -11.00 -2.59
N LYS A 53 0.71 -11.30 -3.89
CA LYS A 53 0.01 -12.41 -4.53
C LYS A 53 0.46 -13.76 -3.99
N ALA A 54 1.77 -13.98 -3.86
CA ALA A 54 2.33 -15.26 -3.41
C ALA A 54 1.90 -15.65 -1.98
N LEU A 55 1.71 -14.66 -1.11
CA LEU A 55 1.31 -14.85 0.29
C LEU A 55 -0.21 -14.72 0.52
N GLY A 56 -0.97 -14.22 -0.47
CA GLY A 56 -2.40 -13.94 -0.30
C GLY A 56 -2.68 -12.74 0.61
N VAL A 57 -1.74 -11.80 0.69
CA VAL A 57 -1.83 -10.57 1.49
C VAL A 57 -2.57 -9.51 0.68
N LEU A 58 -3.55 -8.86 1.29
CA LEU A 58 -4.32 -7.80 0.67
C LEU A 58 -3.54 -6.48 0.75
N ALA A 59 -3.44 -5.79 -0.38
CA ALA A 59 -2.85 -4.47 -0.45
C ALA A 59 -3.94 -3.43 -0.20
N ASN A 60 -4.00 -2.89 1.02
CA ASN A 60 -4.97 -1.87 1.41
C ASN A 60 -4.39 -0.48 1.11
N ILE A 61 -5.03 0.26 0.21
CA ILE A 61 -4.50 1.49 -0.36
C ILE A 61 -5.41 2.70 -0.07
N GLN A 62 -4.81 3.84 0.20
CA GLN A 62 -5.47 5.15 0.31
C GLN A 62 -5.15 5.96 -0.94
N ALA A 63 -5.96 5.82 -1.98
CA ALA A 63 -5.68 6.45 -3.26
C ALA A 63 -5.70 7.98 -3.20
N LEU A 64 -6.38 8.58 -2.21
CA LEU A 64 -6.45 10.02 -2.05
C LEU A 64 -5.09 10.66 -1.73
N TRP A 65 -4.09 9.88 -1.32
CA TRP A 65 -2.75 10.38 -0.98
C TRP A 65 -1.80 10.33 -2.18
N ALA A 66 -2.26 9.77 -3.31
CA ALA A 66 -1.40 9.31 -4.38
C ALA A 66 -1.19 10.38 -5.46
N TYR A 67 -0.74 11.58 -5.08
CA TYR A 67 -0.42 12.70 -5.97
C TYR A 67 0.66 13.58 -5.33
N PRO A 68 1.37 14.46 -6.07
CA PRO A 68 2.48 15.25 -5.54
C PRO A 68 1.99 16.45 -4.72
N ASP A 69 1.31 16.17 -3.61
CA ASP A 69 0.83 17.18 -2.67
C ASP A 69 1.98 17.82 -1.86
N PRO A 70 1.74 18.89 -1.09
CA PRO A 70 2.78 19.52 -0.28
C PRO A 70 3.47 18.61 0.73
N TYR A 71 2.82 17.55 1.23
CA TYR A 71 3.45 16.57 2.10
C TYR A 71 4.49 15.76 1.31
N ILE A 72 4.12 15.25 0.14
CA ILE A 72 5.03 14.50 -0.73
C ILE A 72 6.22 15.39 -1.14
N VAL A 73 5.96 16.54 -1.78
CA VAL A 73 7.05 17.34 -2.38
C VAL A 73 7.96 17.99 -1.34
N ASN A 74 7.43 18.45 -0.20
CA ASN A 74 8.24 19.21 0.77
C ASN A 74 8.82 18.35 1.90
N LEU A 75 8.18 17.23 2.25
CA LEU A 75 8.56 16.42 3.41
C LEU A 75 9.07 15.04 3.03
N THR A 76 8.42 14.35 2.08
CA THR A 76 8.79 12.97 1.72
C THR A 76 9.96 12.93 0.74
N GLU A 77 9.85 13.61 -0.41
CA GLU A 77 10.88 13.54 -1.46
C GLU A 77 12.29 13.91 -0.98
N PRO A 78 12.50 14.96 -0.16
CA PRO A 78 13.82 15.31 0.35
C PRO A 78 14.45 14.25 1.25
N LYS A 79 13.67 13.30 1.78
CA LYS A 79 14.14 12.24 2.68
C LYS A 79 14.49 10.96 1.95
N ILE A 80 13.69 10.60 0.94
CA ILE A 80 13.86 9.33 0.23
C ILE A 80 14.66 9.48 -1.07
N GLY A 81 14.77 10.70 -1.59
CA GLY A 81 15.49 11.02 -2.82
C GLY A 81 14.67 10.71 -4.09
N PRO A 82 15.06 11.33 -5.22
CA PRO A 82 14.24 11.36 -6.43
C PRO A 82 13.92 9.98 -7.01
N GLU A 83 14.85 9.02 -6.90
CA GLU A 83 14.65 7.67 -7.40
C GLU A 83 13.49 6.93 -6.69
N ARG A 84 13.41 7.04 -5.36
CA ARG A 84 12.35 6.39 -4.58
C ARG A 84 11.05 7.17 -4.62
N SER A 85 11.12 8.50 -4.71
CA SER A 85 9.94 9.36 -4.89
C SER A 85 9.11 9.00 -6.12
N GLN A 86 9.77 8.62 -7.22
CA GLN A 86 9.09 8.18 -8.45
C GLN A 86 8.32 6.86 -8.30
N GLN A 87 8.52 6.12 -7.21
CA GLN A 87 7.92 4.81 -6.96
C GLN A 87 6.80 4.87 -5.91
N LEU A 88 6.45 6.06 -5.43
CA LEU A 88 5.43 6.23 -4.39
C LEU A 88 4.04 5.80 -4.88
N TYR A 89 3.35 5.06 -4.02
CA TYR A 89 2.02 4.50 -4.24
C TYR A 89 1.93 3.63 -5.51
N PRO A 90 2.67 2.50 -5.57
CA PRO A 90 2.81 1.67 -6.78
C PRO A 90 1.61 0.74 -7.04
N PHE A 91 0.38 1.29 -7.00
CA PHE A 91 -0.87 0.53 -7.12
C PHE A 91 -0.96 -0.24 -8.44
N GLY A 92 -0.51 0.37 -9.54
CA GLY A 92 -0.48 -0.26 -10.86
C GLY A 92 0.42 -1.49 -10.88
N ALA A 93 1.60 -1.43 -10.28
CA ALA A 93 2.54 -2.54 -10.20
C ALA A 93 2.00 -3.68 -9.34
N LEU A 94 1.39 -3.38 -8.19
CA LEU A 94 0.70 -4.36 -7.35
C LEU A 94 -0.41 -5.08 -8.13
N LYS A 95 -1.26 -4.33 -8.84
CA LYS A 95 -2.34 -4.89 -9.67
C LYS A 95 -1.79 -5.79 -10.78
N GLN A 96 -0.73 -5.35 -11.48
CA GLN A 96 -0.08 -6.12 -12.55
C GLN A 96 0.57 -7.41 -12.03
N ALA A 97 1.13 -7.39 -10.81
CA ALA A 97 1.64 -8.57 -10.14
C ALA A 97 0.54 -9.51 -9.58
N GLY A 98 -0.73 -9.16 -9.77
CA GLY A 98 -1.88 -9.97 -9.37
C GLY A 98 -2.28 -9.84 -7.90
N ALA A 99 -1.73 -8.86 -7.17
CA ALA A 99 -2.17 -8.55 -5.82
C ALA A 99 -3.64 -8.09 -5.81
N LEU A 100 -4.38 -8.45 -4.76
CA LEU A 100 -5.73 -7.93 -4.56
C LEU A 100 -5.64 -6.57 -3.88
N LEU A 101 -6.07 -5.53 -4.58
CA LEU A 101 -6.17 -4.18 -4.06
C LEU A 101 -7.50 -4.00 -3.29
N VAL A 102 -7.43 -3.36 -2.13
CA VAL A 102 -8.58 -2.95 -1.33
C VAL A 102 -8.47 -1.45 -1.08
N GLY A 103 -9.50 -0.68 -1.40
CA GLY A 103 -9.50 0.78 -1.18
C GLY A 103 -10.04 1.14 0.20
N SER A 104 -9.41 2.11 0.87
CA SER A 104 -9.92 2.75 2.09
C SER A 104 -9.53 4.24 2.15
N SER A 105 -10.14 5.00 3.06
CA SER A 105 -9.92 6.45 3.20
C SER A 105 -8.93 6.86 4.29
N ASP A 106 -8.64 5.95 5.23
CA ASP A 106 -7.99 6.27 6.50
C ASP A 106 -8.63 7.48 7.23
N TRP A 107 -9.96 7.52 7.26
CA TRP A 107 -10.69 8.57 7.97
C TRP A 107 -10.28 8.59 9.45
N SER A 108 -9.98 9.75 10.06
CA SER A 108 -10.27 11.11 9.58
C SER A 108 -9.08 11.86 8.96
N VAL A 109 -8.02 11.14 8.56
CA VAL A 109 -6.84 11.77 7.91
C VAL A 109 -7.21 12.39 6.57
N SER A 110 -8.09 11.75 5.80
CA SER A 110 -8.54 12.23 4.49
C SER A 110 -10.03 11.96 4.24
N SER A 111 -10.60 12.56 3.19
CA SER A 111 -12.02 12.48 2.85
C SER A 111 -12.53 11.03 2.77
N MET A 112 -13.75 10.79 3.27
CA MET A 112 -14.45 9.50 3.08
C MET A 112 -15.05 9.34 1.68
N ASN A 113 -15.02 10.37 0.82
CA ASN A 113 -15.66 10.34 -0.48
C ASN A 113 -14.91 9.39 -1.43
N PRO A 114 -15.50 8.23 -1.79
CA PRO A 114 -14.81 7.27 -2.64
C PRO A 114 -14.61 7.78 -4.07
N LEU A 115 -15.41 8.74 -4.54
CA LEU A 115 -15.28 9.28 -5.88
C LEU A 115 -14.01 10.13 -6.03
N GLU A 116 -13.65 10.88 -4.99
CA GLU A 116 -12.38 11.63 -4.94
C GLU A 116 -11.19 10.67 -4.97
N ALA A 117 -11.24 9.59 -4.17
CA ALA A 117 -10.18 8.58 -4.16
C ALA A 117 -10.04 7.88 -5.52
N ILE A 118 -11.15 7.60 -6.20
CA ILE A 118 -11.16 7.03 -7.55
C ILE A 118 -10.56 8.00 -8.57
N GLN A 119 -10.92 9.29 -8.51
CA GLN A 119 -10.34 10.32 -9.39
C GLN A 119 -8.82 10.34 -9.26
N ILE A 120 -8.29 10.49 -8.04
CA ILE A 120 -6.83 10.53 -7.81
C ILE A 120 -6.16 9.20 -8.21
N ALA A 121 -6.79 8.04 -7.96
CA ALA A 121 -6.26 6.75 -8.40
C ALA A 121 -6.02 6.69 -9.92
N VAL A 122 -6.87 7.36 -10.71
CA VAL A 122 -6.83 7.39 -12.17
C VAL A 122 -5.94 8.52 -12.69
N THR A 123 -6.07 9.72 -12.15
CA THR A 123 -5.44 10.94 -12.69
C THR A 123 -4.08 11.24 -12.05
N ARG A 124 -3.86 10.81 -10.80
CA ARG A 124 -2.69 11.18 -9.98
C ARG A 124 -2.53 12.71 -9.82
N GLN A 125 -3.64 13.43 -9.83
CA GLN A 125 -3.75 14.90 -9.71
C GLN A 125 -4.64 15.30 -8.54
N ASP A 126 -4.59 16.56 -8.11
CA ASP A 126 -5.49 17.09 -7.08
C ASP A 126 -6.96 16.95 -7.55
N ILE A 127 -7.91 16.96 -6.61
CA ILE A 127 -9.34 16.97 -6.90
C ILE A 127 -9.72 18.26 -7.67
N ALA A 128 -9.03 19.36 -7.41
CA ALA A 128 -9.30 20.67 -7.98
C ALA A 128 -8.66 20.93 -9.36
N ASP A 129 -7.73 20.07 -9.80
CA ASP A 129 -7.07 20.16 -11.11
C ASP A 129 -7.97 19.63 -12.25
#